data_AF-A0A7Z9ZEH3-F1
#
_entry.id   AF-A0A7Z9ZEH3-F1
#
_cell.length_a   1.000
_cell.length_b   1.000
_cell.length_c   1.000
_cell.angle_alpha   90.00
_cell.angle_beta   90.00
_cell.angle_gamma   90.00
#
_symmetry.space_group_name_H-M   'P 1'
#
loop_
_entity.id
_entity.type
_entity.pdbx_description
1 polymer ?
#
loop_
_entity_poly.entity_id
_entity_poly.type
_entity_poly.pdbx_seq_one_letter_code
_entity_poly.pdbx_strand_id
1 'polypeptide(L)'
;MPMDELLLPLRRLPMIILATLLVITTACLAPDEQSTSGPVVVNATPTAELPIAPVRGAQAPDFTLTDLNGDEVSLSDLRGQLVLLNFWATW
;
A
#
# COMPACT_ATOMS: atom_id res chain seq x y z
N MET A 1 -2.81 43.61 -10.38
CA MET A 1 -2.27 42.97 -11.59
C MET A 1 -1.10 43.80 -12.11
N PRO A 2 0.14 43.31 -12.03
CA PRO A 2 1.27 43.82 -12.82
C PRO A 2 1.54 42.85 -13.99
N MET A 3 1.48 43.36 -15.21
CA MET A 3 1.54 42.61 -16.49
C MET A 3 2.95 42.64 -17.12
N ASP A 4 4.02 42.70 -16.31
CA ASP A 4 5.40 42.88 -16.80
C ASP A 4 6.27 41.61 -16.77
N GLU A 5 5.74 40.44 -16.38
CA GLU A 5 6.46 39.16 -16.39
C GLU A 5 6.34 38.37 -17.71
N LEU A 6 5.83 38.98 -18.79
CA LEU A 6 5.49 38.26 -20.03
C LEU A 6 6.51 38.40 -21.18
N LEU A 7 7.73 38.89 -20.91
CA LEU A 7 8.76 39.06 -21.95
C LEU A 7 10.16 38.55 -21.57
N LEU A 8 10.31 37.77 -20.50
CA LEU A 8 11.61 37.22 -20.08
C LEU A 8 11.79 35.68 -20.07
N PRO A 9 11.22 34.88 -21.00
CA PRO A 9 11.71 33.49 -21.13
C PRO A 9 12.09 33.02 -22.54
N LEU A 10 12.01 33.82 -23.62
CA LEU A 10 12.20 33.26 -24.97
C LEU A 10 13.66 32.82 -25.29
N ARG A 11 14.66 33.38 -24.60
CA ARG A 11 16.08 33.01 -24.81
C ARG A 11 16.60 31.96 -23.82
N ARG A 12 15.82 31.62 -22.78
CA ARG A 12 16.21 30.67 -21.72
C ARG A 12 15.49 29.33 -21.82
N LEU A 13 14.42 29.24 -22.62
CA LEU A 13 13.69 28.02 -22.94
C LEU A 13 14.59 26.83 -23.36
N PRO A 14 15.57 26.97 -24.30
CA PRO A 14 16.39 25.82 -24.69
C PRO A 14 17.32 25.34 -23.57
N MET A 15 17.75 26.23 -22.67
CA MET A 15 18.64 25.87 -21.56
C MET A 15 17.88 25.14 -20.44
N ILE A 16 16.63 25.55 -20.17
CA ILE A 16 15.75 24.90 -19.20
C ILE A 16 15.39 23.49 -19.68
N ILE A 17 15.07 23.31 -20.96
CA ILE A 17 14.75 22.00 -21.54
C ILE A 17 15.97 21.06 -21.49
N LEU A 18 17.18 21.56 -21.76
CA LEU A 18 18.40 20.75 -21.63
C LEU A 18 18.67 20.33 -20.18
N ALA A 19 18.45 21.24 -19.23
CA ALA A 19 18.66 20.95 -17.80
C ALA A 19 17.65 19.92 -17.27
N THR A 20 16.38 19.99 -17.68
CA THR A 20 15.38 19.00 -17.28
C THR A 20 15.65 17.63 -17.93
N LEU A 21 16.05 17.60 -19.19
CA LEU A 21 16.41 16.36 -19.87
C LEU A 21 17.64 15.67 -19.22
N LEU A 22 18.64 16.47 -18.80
CA LEU A 22 19.81 16.00 -18.07
C LEU A 22 19.40 15.38 -16.73
N VAL A 23 18.51 16.02 -15.97
CA VAL A 23 18.04 15.50 -14.68
C VAL A 23 17.26 14.18 -14.85
N ILE A 24 16.42 14.07 -15.88
CA ILE A 24 15.63 12.86 -16.15
C ILE A 24 16.54 11.69 -16.53
N THR A 25 17.63 11.93 -17.27
CA THR A 25 18.58 10.86 -17.65
C THR A 25 19.38 10.33 -16.46
N THR A 26 19.74 11.19 -15.50
CA THR A 26 20.45 10.74 -14.29
C THR A 26 19.56 9.96 -13.33
N ALA A 27 18.25 10.21 -13.32
CA ALA A 27 17.31 9.58 -12.40
C ALA A 27 16.97 8.11 -12.72
N CYS A 28 17.34 7.61 -13.91
CA CYS A 28 17.03 6.23 -14.32
C CYS A 28 18.11 5.20 -13.92
N LEU A 29 19.21 5.62 -13.30
CA LEU A 29 20.28 4.74 -12.80
C LEU A 29 20.28 4.61 -11.27
N ALA A 30 19.11 4.59 -10.64
CA ALA A 30 19.01 4.15 -9.24
C ALA A 30 18.83 2.61 -9.22
N PRO A 31 19.76 1.85 -8.61
CA PRO A 31 19.56 0.44 -8.33
C PRO A 31 18.39 0.27 -7.38
N ASP A 32 17.51 -0.69 -7.68
CA ASP A 32 16.36 -1.05 -6.85
C ASP A 32 16.87 -1.59 -5.51
N GLU A 33 16.71 -0.81 -4.44
CA GLU A 33 17.06 -1.22 -3.07
C GLU A 33 16.05 -2.30 -2.64
N GLN A 34 16.41 -3.54 -2.95
CA GLN A 34 15.70 -4.77 -2.62
C GLN A 34 15.36 -4.81 -1.13
N SER A 35 14.10 -4.48 -0.81
CA SER A 35 13.50 -4.67 0.50
C SER A 35 13.51 -6.17 0.84
N THR A 36 14.60 -6.60 1.46
CA THR A 36 14.80 -7.96 1.94
C THR A 36 14.05 -8.10 3.26
N SER A 37 12.76 -8.43 3.18
CA SER A 37 12.01 -8.91 4.33
C SER A 37 12.40 -10.37 4.60
N GLY A 38 13.34 -10.58 5.52
CA GLY A 38 13.61 -11.92 6.06
C GLY A 38 12.43 -12.44 6.88
N PRO A 39 12.31 -13.77 7.09
CA PRO A 39 11.23 -14.34 7.89
C PRO A 39 11.51 -14.10 9.39
N VAL A 40 10.64 -13.33 10.05
CA VAL A 40 10.63 -13.23 11.51
C VAL A 40 9.99 -14.50 12.06
N VAL A 41 10.80 -15.37 12.66
CA VAL A 41 10.35 -16.55 13.40
C VAL A 41 9.80 -16.09 14.75
N VAL A 42 8.47 -16.08 14.90
CA VAL A 42 7.82 -15.71 16.17
C VAL A 42 7.60 -16.98 17.00
N ASN A 43 8.43 -17.18 18.03
CA ASN A 43 8.16 -18.20 19.03
C ASN A 43 7.05 -17.71 19.98
N ALA A 44 5.92 -18.40 19.98
CA ALA A 44 4.75 -18.06 20.78
C ALA A 44 5.01 -18.27 22.28
N THR A 45 4.83 -17.20 23.06
CA THR A 45 4.64 -17.25 24.51
C THR A 45 3.21 -16.83 24.79
N PRO A 46 2.37 -17.64 25.45
CA PRO A 46 0.99 -17.26 25.74
C PRO A 46 0.98 -16.32 26.95
N THR A 47 0.67 -15.04 26.73
CA THR A 47 0.46 -14.05 27.80
C THR A 47 -0.71 -13.17 27.39
N ALA A 48 -1.82 -13.30 28.14
CA ALA A 48 -3.00 -12.43 28.17
C ALA A 48 -3.32 -11.69 26.86
N GLU A 49 -4.15 -12.33 26.03
CA GLU A 49 -4.51 -11.91 24.68
C GLU A 49 -5.42 -10.67 24.69
N LEU A 50 -4.82 -9.50 24.65
CA LEU A 50 -5.45 -8.34 24.03
C LEU A 50 -5.72 -8.72 22.56
N PRO A 51 -6.89 -8.36 21.98
CA PRO A 51 -7.27 -8.80 20.65
C PRO A 51 -6.15 -8.45 19.66
N ILE A 52 -5.49 -9.49 19.17
CA ILE A 52 -4.34 -9.37 18.30
C ILE A 52 -4.88 -8.82 16.99
N ALA A 53 -4.63 -7.53 16.73
CA ALA A 53 -4.96 -6.94 15.45
C ALA A 53 -4.29 -7.78 14.34
N PRO A 54 -4.97 -8.04 13.22
CA PRO A 54 -4.43 -8.91 12.18
C PRO A 54 -3.09 -8.35 11.66
N VAL A 55 -2.05 -9.19 11.72
CA VAL A 55 -0.70 -8.85 11.28
C VAL A 55 -0.51 -9.29 9.84
N ARG A 56 0.10 -8.45 8.99
CA ARG A 56 0.38 -8.79 7.59
C ARG A 56 1.23 -10.08 7.51
N GLY A 57 0.80 -11.01 6.67
CA GLY A 57 1.50 -12.29 6.45
C GLY A 57 1.23 -13.35 7.52
N ALA A 58 0.63 -12.98 8.66
CA ALA A 58 0.06 -13.95 9.58
C ALA A 58 -1.24 -14.53 9.00
N GLN A 59 -1.61 -15.72 9.46
CA GLN A 59 -2.91 -16.29 9.13
C GLN A 59 -4.02 -15.36 9.62
N ALA A 60 -5.02 -15.12 8.77
CA ALA A 60 -6.20 -14.36 9.17
C ALA A 60 -6.93 -15.08 10.32
N PRO A 61 -7.36 -14.38 11.37
CA PRO A 61 -8.16 -14.98 12.44
C PRO A 61 -9.45 -15.57 11.89
N ASP A 62 -9.81 -16.77 12.35
CA ASP A 62 -11.07 -17.37 11.94
C ASP A 62 -12.24 -16.70 12.66
N PHE A 63 -13.35 -16.57 11.94
CA PHE A 63 -14.60 -16.05 12.48
C PHE A 63 -15.76 -16.64 11.68
N THR A 64 -16.91 -16.73 12.33
CA THR A 64 -18.16 -17.22 11.74
C THR A 64 -19.20 -16.11 11.83
N LEU A 65 -19.89 -15.87 10.71
CA LEU A 65 -20.97 -14.90 10.61
C LEU A 65 -22.19 -15.56 10.01
N THR A 66 -23.36 -15.04 10.35
CA THR A 66 -24.60 -15.35 9.66
C THR A 66 -24.68 -14.53 8.38
N ASP A 67 -24.92 -15.19 7.25
CA ASP A 67 -25.12 -14.53 5.96
C ASP A 67 -26.53 -13.91 5.83
N LEU A 68 -26.85 -13.39 4.65
CA LEU A 68 -28.16 -12.76 4.40
C LEU A 68 -29.32 -13.77 4.32
N ASN A 69 -29.02 -15.04 4.13
CA ASN A 69 -30.01 -16.12 4.07
C ASN A 69 -30.26 -16.75 5.45
N GLY A 70 -29.42 -16.42 6.44
CA GLY A 70 -29.47 -17.01 7.78
C GLY A 70 -28.51 -18.18 7.98
N ASP A 71 -27.69 -18.49 6.98
CA ASP A 71 -26.72 -19.59 7.04
C ASP A 71 -25.44 -19.13 7.75
N GLU A 72 -24.81 -20.02 8.51
CA GLU A 72 -23.50 -19.76 9.10
C GLU A 72 -22.39 -19.95 8.06
N VAL A 73 -21.52 -18.96 7.95
CA VAL A 73 -20.35 -18.97 7.06
C VAL A 73 -19.11 -18.66 7.87
N SER A 74 -18.10 -19.54 7.81
CA SER A 74 -16.81 -19.33 8.46
C SER A 74 -15.75 -18.89 7.46
N LEU A 75 -14.78 -18.08 7.90
CA LEU A 75 -13.66 -17.68 7.05
C LEU A 75 -12.84 -18.91 6.60
N SER A 76 -12.73 -19.92 7.46
CA SER A 76 -12.05 -21.18 7.19
C SER A 76 -12.66 -22.02 6.06
N ASP A 77 -13.95 -21.81 5.73
CA ASP A 77 -14.64 -22.46 4.62
C ASP A 77 -14.20 -21.91 3.25
N LEU A 78 -13.72 -20.65 3.22
CA LEU A 78 -13.27 -19.95 2.01
C LEU A 78 -11.77 -20.11 1.73
N ARG A 79 -11.12 -21.09 2.37
CA ARG A 79 -9.67 -21.32 2.20
C ARG A 79 -9.34 -21.73 0.77
N GLY A 80 -8.23 -21.17 0.26
CA GLY A 80 -7.79 -21.37 -1.12
C GLY A 80 -8.41 -20.38 -2.12
N GLN A 81 -9.32 -19.51 -1.67
CA GLN A 81 -9.89 -18.44 -2.47
C GLN A 81 -9.28 -17.09 -2.09
N LEU A 82 -9.16 -16.17 -3.06
CA LEU A 82 -8.81 -14.79 -2.76
C LEU A 82 -10.04 -14.08 -2.20
N VAL A 83 -9.97 -13.68 -0.93
CA VAL A 83 -11.08 -13.04 -0.22
C VAL A 83 -10.69 -11.61 0.16
N LEU A 84 -11.59 -10.66 -0.09
CA LEU A 84 -11.47 -9.26 0.33
C LEU A 84 -12.56 -8.96 1.36
N LEU A 85 -12.16 -8.55 2.57
CA LEU A 85 -13.10 -8.15 3.61
C LEU A 85 -13.42 -6.67 3.49
N ASN A 86 -14.71 -6.35 3.45
CA ASN A 86 -15.21 -4.97 3.43
C ASN A 86 -16.11 -4.74 4.66
N PHE A 87 -15.71 -3.81 5.53
CA PHE A 87 -16.45 -3.48 6.75
C PHE A 87 -17.29 -2.22 6.55
N TRP A 88 -18.59 -2.31 6.81
CA TRP A 88 -19.54 -1.21 6.69
C TRP A 88 -20.63 -1.30 7.77
N ALA A 89 -21.21 -0.15 8.13
CA ALA A 89 -22.31 -0.04 9.07
C ALA A 89 -23.24 1.09 8.65
N THR A 90 -24.53 0.93 8.89
CA THR A 90 -25.54 1.98 8.76
C THR A 90 -25.88 2.51 10.15
N TRP A 91 -25.96 3.83 10.32
CA TRP A 91 -26.31 4.48 11.59
C TRP A 91 -27.82 4.55 11.82
#